data_AF-A0A6J6BEK0-F1
#
_entry.id   AF-A0A6J6BEK0-F1
#
_cell.length_a   1.000
_cell.length_b   1.000
_cell.length_c   1.000
_cell.angle_alpha   90.00
_cell.angle_beta   90.00
_cell.angle_gamma   90.00
#
_symmetry.space_group_name_H-M   'P 1'
#
loop_
_entity.id
_entity.type
_entity.pdbx_description
1 polymer ?
#
loop_
_entity_poly.entity_id
_entity_poly.type
_entity_poly.pdbx_seq_one_letter_code
_entity_poly.pdbx_strand_id
1 'polypeptide(L)'
;MAAPQAKGLFTQAIPQSGAGHNGISAKTATVIASEVLRRLDVKPGDSAALAKVSDERLFEVQLEVMLLAQSRDPEVFGEAAASTMPFQPTYGTKVLPQQPIDAIATGSAAGIKVLTGTTMQESLVFVVAMAEMFDEQMLEASVTQTFGSVEKGRAALDVYRAQRPSALPFQITAAVETDRMFIVPARRLADAQLKHSPDVWMYRFDWASPLYDGAFGACHALELVFVFNNLHDSAATYMCGDNAPQGVADAMHQAWVAFVKTGDPQHAGIPSWARHNRDDRPTMQFNTTSTLGHNLNADEFALWDGVL
;
A
#
# COMPACT_ATOMS: atom_id res chain seq x y z
N MET A 1 13.92 -1.64 7.52
CA MET A 1 14.70 -0.72 6.68
C MET A 1 15.00 0.61 7.37
N ALA A 2 13.99 1.38 7.81
CA ALA A 2 14.20 2.70 8.41
C ALA A 2 14.60 2.73 9.90
N ALA A 3 14.38 1.63 10.65
CA ALA A 3 14.68 1.57 12.07
C ALA A 3 16.20 1.36 12.31
N PRO A 4 16.90 2.21 13.06
CA PRO A 4 18.35 2.08 13.29
C PRO A 4 18.77 0.76 13.92
N GLN A 5 17.92 0.21 14.80
CA GLN A 5 18.16 -1.05 15.50
C GLN A 5 18.12 -2.27 14.57
N ALA A 6 17.55 -2.14 13.37
CA ALA A 6 17.47 -3.22 12.39
C ALA A 6 18.70 -3.30 11.48
N LYS A 7 19.68 -2.39 11.64
CA LYS A 7 20.89 -2.35 10.82
C LYS A 7 21.70 -3.66 10.99
N GLY A 8 22.00 -4.31 9.87
CA GLY A 8 22.78 -5.55 9.83
C GLY A 8 21.97 -6.82 10.07
N LEU A 9 20.66 -6.73 10.30
CA LEU A 9 19.81 -7.92 10.53
C LEU A 9 19.30 -8.58 9.23
N PHE A 10 19.37 -7.87 8.12
CA PHE A 10 18.96 -8.36 6.80
C PHE A 10 19.79 -7.67 5.72
N THR A 11 19.92 -8.33 4.57
CA THR A 11 20.64 -7.83 3.37
C THR A 11 19.69 -7.53 2.21
N GLN A 12 18.42 -7.94 2.34
CA GLN A 12 17.41 -7.91 1.29
C GLN A 12 16.05 -7.60 1.89
N ALA A 13 15.18 -6.95 1.13
CA ALA A 13 13.81 -6.66 1.54
C ALA A 13 12.81 -6.86 0.39
N ILE A 14 11.63 -7.37 0.73
CA ILE A 14 10.49 -7.48 -0.21
C ILE A 14 9.26 -6.75 0.36
N PRO A 15 9.13 -5.43 0.17
CA PRO A 15 7.92 -4.69 0.53
C PRO A 15 6.83 -4.91 -0.53
N GLN A 16 5.82 -5.71 -0.20
CA GLN A 16 4.65 -6.00 -1.04
C GLN A 16 3.50 -5.07 -0.66
N SER A 17 2.93 -4.35 -1.63
CA SER A 17 1.80 -3.43 -1.42
C SER A 17 2.01 -2.46 -0.26
N GLY A 18 3.25 -2.00 -0.08
CA GLY A 18 3.64 -1.26 1.11
C GLY A 18 4.82 -0.35 0.84
N ALA A 19 4.78 0.84 1.42
CA ALA A 19 5.80 1.85 1.22
C ALA A 19 6.02 2.70 2.46
N GLY A 20 7.21 3.30 2.53
CA GLY A 20 7.66 4.07 3.69
C GLY A 20 6.94 5.39 3.96
N HIS A 21 5.84 5.68 3.25
CA HIS A 21 5.05 6.91 3.41
C HIS A 21 3.94 6.74 4.46
N ASN A 22 3.45 5.51 4.65
CA ASN A 22 2.35 5.21 5.58
C ASN A 22 2.87 5.20 7.02
N GLY A 23 2.48 6.20 7.80
CA GLY A 23 2.85 6.39 9.19
C GLY A 23 2.45 7.77 9.67
N ILE A 24 2.36 7.95 10.99
CA ILE A 24 1.97 9.21 11.62
C ILE A 24 3.08 9.72 12.53
N SER A 25 3.20 11.04 12.68
CA SER A 25 4.14 11.62 13.63
C SER A 25 3.80 11.26 15.08
N ALA A 26 4.80 11.25 15.96
CA ALA A 26 4.62 11.09 17.40
C ALA A 26 3.65 12.14 17.99
N LYS A 27 3.61 13.34 17.39
CA LYS A 27 2.63 14.39 17.73
C LYS A 27 1.21 13.89 17.46
N THR A 28 0.93 13.44 16.24
CA THR A 28 -0.39 12.92 15.85
C THR A 28 -0.78 11.70 16.69
N ALA A 29 0.13 10.75 16.88
CA ALA A 29 -0.10 9.57 17.72
C ALA A 29 -0.43 9.94 19.18
N THR A 30 0.16 11.02 19.72
CA THR A 30 -0.15 11.52 21.07
C THR A 30 -1.58 12.06 21.17
N VAL A 31 -2.10 12.70 20.12
CA VAL A 31 -3.50 13.16 20.08
C VAL A 31 -4.45 11.97 20.11
N ILE A 32 -4.22 10.96 19.26
CA ILE A 32 -5.00 9.71 19.24
C ILE A 32 -4.93 8.99 20.58
N ALA A 33 -3.74 8.86 21.18
CA ALA A 33 -3.57 8.24 22.49
C ALA A 33 -4.34 9.00 23.58
N SER A 34 -4.38 10.32 23.52
CA SER A 34 -5.16 11.15 24.46
C SER A 34 -6.66 10.89 24.35
N GLU A 35 -7.17 10.71 23.13
CA GLU A 35 -8.58 10.38 22.90
C GLU A 35 -8.93 8.96 23.42
N VAL A 36 -8.03 7.98 23.22
CA VAL A 36 -8.18 6.63 23.80
C VAL A 36 -8.21 6.71 25.32
N LEU A 37 -7.24 7.38 25.95
CA LEU A 37 -7.17 7.51 27.40
C LEU A 37 -8.42 8.20 27.99
N ARG A 38 -8.92 9.24 27.31
CA ARG A 38 -10.16 9.93 27.70
C ARG A 38 -11.37 8.99 27.71
N ARG A 39 -11.51 8.12 26.70
CA ARG A 39 -12.61 7.12 26.62
C ARG A 39 -12.49 5.97 27.61
N LEU A 40 -11.26 5.70 28.06
CA LEU A 40 -10.96 4.72 29.10
C LEU A 40 -11.08 5.28 30.52
N ASP A 41 -11.29 6.59 30.67
CA ASP A 41 -11.20 7.31 31.95
C ASP A 41 -9.85 7.08 32.66
N VAL A 42 -8.77 7.00 31.87
CA VAL A 42 -7.39 6.82 32.36
C VAL A 42 -6.62 8.13 32.22
N LYS A 43 -5.93 8.54 33.29
CA LYS A 43 -5.12 9.77 33.27
C LYS A 43 -3.85 9.58 32.42
N PRO A 44 -3.42 10.59 31.64
CA PRO A 44 -2.13 10.56 30.97
C PRO A 44 -0.99 10.23 31.95
N GLY A 45 -0.19 9.23 31.61
CA GLY A 45 0.94 8.76 32.43
C GLY A 45 0.60 7.69 33.48
N ASP A 46 -0.69 7.36 33.69
CA ASP A 46 -1.09 6.30 34.63
C ASP A 46 -1.05 4.92 33.97
N SER A 47 0.17 4.40 33.79
CA SER A 47 0.40 3.08 33.19
C SER A 47 -0.19 1.94 34.04
N ALA A 48 -0.30 2.13 35.35
CA ALA A 48 -0.86 1.12 36.26
C ALA A 48 -2.38 1.02 36.12
N ALA A 49 -3.09 2.13 35.89
CA ALA A 49 -4.50 2.11 35.55
C ALA A 49 -4.72 1.55 34.14
N LEU A 50 -3.92 1.96 33.16
CA LEU A 50 -4.03 1.44 31.79
C LEU A 50 -3.84 -0.08 31.75
N ALA A 51 -2.87 -0.63 32.48
CA ALA A 51 -2.61 -2.06 32.55
C ALA A 51 -3.72 -2.87 33.26
N LYS A 52 -4.68 -2.21 33.91
CA LYS A 52 -5.85 -2.86 34.53
C LYS A 52 -7.10 -2.81 33.65
N VAL A 53 -7.07 -2.07 32.54
CA VAL A 53 -8.16 -2.07 31.55
C VAL A 53 -8.20 -3.46 30.91
N SER A 54 -9.39 -4.04 30.78
CA SER A 54 -9.53 -5.33 30.10
C SER A 54 -9.34 -5.20 28.60
N ASP A 55 -8.93 -6.29 27.95
CA ASP A 55 -8.74 -6.33 26.50
C ASP A 55 -10.05 -6.01 25.75
N GLU A 56 -11.20 -6.46 26.28
CA GLU A 56 -12.52 -6.15 25.71
C GLU A 56 -12.78 -4.64 25.72
N ARG A 57 -12.51 -3.97 26.84
CA ARG A 57 -12.73 -2.52 26.93
C ARG A 57 -11.75 -1.74 26.05
N LEU A 58 -10.51 -2.20 25.91
CA LEU A 58 -9.55 -1.63 24.96
C LEU A 58 -10.05 -1.76 23.52
N PHE A 59 -10.56 -2.94 23.15
CA PHE A 59 -11.09 -3.19 21.81
C PHE A 59 -12.33 -2.34 21.50
N GLU A 60 -13.26 -2.21 22.45
CA GLU A 60 -14.42 -1.31 22.32
C GLU A 60 -13.99 0.12 22.04
N VAL A 61 -13.08 0.67 22.85
CA VAL A 61 -12.58 2.04 22.65
C VAL A 61 -11.83 2.19 21.34
N GLN A 62 -11.05 1.19 20.93
CA GLN A 62 -10.40 1.19 19.62
C GLN A 62 -11.41 1.35 18.48
N LEU A 63 -12.51 0.58 18.50
CA LEU A 63 -13.58 0.70 17.50
C LEU A 63 -14.26 2.07 17.53
N GLU A 64 -14.53 2.61 18.71
CA GLU A 64 -15.11 3.95 18.86
C GLU A 64 -14.20 5.03 18.24
N VAL A 65 -12.88 4.95 18.44
CA VAL A 65 -11.91 5.88 17.86
C VAL A 65 -11.79 5.71 16.34
N MET A 66 -11.84 4.47 15.84
CA MET A 66 -11.84 4.20 14.39
C MET A 66 -13.07 4.77 13.70
N LEU A 67 -14.25 4.69 14.33
CA LEU A 67 -15.47 5.31 13.82
C LEU A 67 -15.36 6.83 13.83
N LEU A 68 -14.82 7.43 14.91
CA LEU A 68 -14.62 8.87 14.99
C LEU A 68 -13.66 9.39 13.91
N ALA A 69 -12.64 8.60 13.53
CA ALA A 69 -11.69 8.95 12.48
C ALA A 69 -12.34 9.15 11.09
N GLN A 70 -13.56 8.63 10.87
CA GLN A 70 -14.32 8.86 9.64
C GLN A 70 -14.79 10.32 9.46
N SER A 71 -14.80 11.11 10.54
CA SER A 71 -15.02 12.56 10.44
C SER A 71 -13.94 13.28 9.63
N ARG A 72 -12.76 12.67 9.48
CA ARG A 72 -11.56 13.25 8.83
C ARG A 72 -11.22 14.63 9.41
N ASP A 73 -11.54 14.86 10.68
CA ASP A 73 -11.26 16.12 11.36
C ASP A 73 -9.75 16.23 11.64
N PRO A 74 -9.02 17.15 10.97
CA PRO A 74 -7.59 17.31 11.18
C PRO A 74 -7.27 17.95 12.54
N GLU A 75 -8.22 18.63 13.20
CA GLU A 75 -8.03 19.16 14.55
C GLU A 75 -8.00 18.03 15.59
N VAL A 76 -8.77 16.96 15.34
CA VAL A 76 -8.84 15.79 16.23
C VAL A 76 -7.80 14.72 15.87
N PHE A 77 -7.51 14.50 14.59
CA PHE A 77 -6.67 13.37 14.14
C PHE A 77 -5.38 13.77 13.44
N GLY A 78 -5.08 15.07 13.29
CA GLY A 78 -3.86 15.54 12.64
C GLY A 78 -3.64 14.89 11.27
N GLU A 79 -2.44 14.35 11.05
CA GLU A 79 -2.08 13.63 9.82
C GLU A 79 -2.98 12.40 9.54
N ALA A 80 -3.48 11.74 10.58
CA ALA A 80 -4.27 10.51 10.43
C ALA A 80 -5.63 10.77 9.76
N ALA A 81 -6.14 12.00 9.81
CA ALA A 81 -7.39 12.42 9.16
C ALA A 81 -7.40 12.15 7.64
N ALA A 82 -6.23 12.23 6.99
CA ALA A 82 -6.10 11.97 5.57
C ALA A 82 -6.38 10.50 5.21
N SER A 83 -5.99 9.58 6.08
CA SER A 83 -6.03 8.13 5.85
C SER A 83 -7.20 7.40 6.50
N THR A 84 -7.93 8.06 7.41
CA THR A 84 -8.95 7.47 8.31
C THR A 84 -8.48 6.28 9.15
N MET A 85 -7.18 5.97 9.16
CA MET A 85 -6.55 4.96 10.00
C MET A 85 -5.88 5.64 11.21
N PRO A 86 -6.54 5.68 12.39
CA PRO A 86 -5.98 6.39 13.55
C PRO A 86 -4.76 5.68 14.15
N PHE A 87 -4.64 4.37 13.99
CA PHE A 87 -3.51 3.60 14.53
C PHE A 87 -2.57 3.19 13.41
N GLN A 88 -1.36 3.76 13.41
CA GLN A 88 -0.33 3.53 12.39
C GLN A 88 1.07 3.47 13.02
N PRO A 89 2.08 2.91 12.31
CA PRO A 89 3.47 3.08 12.70
C PRO A 89 3.80 4.54 12.99
N THR A 90 4.43 4.78 14.15
CA THR A 90 4.69 6.15 14.64
C THR A 90 6.16 6.53 14.44
N TYR A 91 6.42 7.60 13.70
CA TYR A 91 7.76 8.17 13.52
C TYR A 91 8.00 9.38 14.43
N GLY A 92 9.25 9.82 14.57
CA GLY A 92 9.66 10.77 15.61
C GLY A 92 9.86 10.10 16.98
N THR A 93 10.08 8.78 16.99
CA THR A 93 10.31 7.97 18.19
C THR A 93 11.74 7.42 18.22
N LYS A 94 12.17 6.83 19.34
CA LYS A 94 13.49 6.17 19.42
C LYS A 94 13.63 5.00 18.42
N VAL A 95 12.52 4.33 18.09
CA VAL A 95 12.50 3.17 17.18
C VAL A 95 12.47 3.61 15.72
N LEU A 96 11.63 4.60 15.39
CA LEU A 96 11.55 5.25 14.08
C LEU A 96 11.81 6.76 14.26
N PRO A 97 13.06 7.24 14.18
CA PRO A 97 13.38 8.65 14.43
C PRO A 97 12.79 9.64 13.42
N GLN A 98 12.54 9.19 12.19
CA GLN A 98 11.99 10.00 11.09
C GLN A 98 11.06 9.13 10.24
N GLN A 99 10.30 9.75 9.34
CA GLN A 99 9.40 9.03 8.45
C GLN A 99 10.20 8.00 7.62
N PRO A 100 9.70 6.77 7.43
CA PRO A 100 10.52 5.72 6.80
C PRO A 100 11.01 6.06 5.39
N ILE A 101 10.23 6.76 4.57
CA ILE A 101 10.66 7.19 3.24
C ILE A 101 11.84 8.16 3.31
N ASP A 102 11.83 9.13 4.23
CA ASP A 102 12.93 10.08 4.41
C ASP A 102 14.20 9.37 4.89
N ALA A 103 14.05 8.40 5.78
CA ALA A 103 15.16 7.56 6.21
C ALA A 103 15.78 6.77 5.06
N ILE A 104 14.95 6.23 4.17
CA ILE A 104 15.45 5.46 3.02
C ILE A 104 16.10 6.40 2.00
N ALA A 105 15.49 7.57 1.74
CA ALA A 105 16.03 8.59 0.86
C ALA A 105 17.40 9.12 1.33
N THR A 106 17.65 9.13 2.65
CA THR A 106 18.93 9.52 3.27
C THR A 106 19.89 8.35 3.51
N GLY A 107 19.55 7.13 3.09
CA GLY A 107 20.48 6.00 3.05
C GLY A 107 20.46 5.06 4.26
N SER A 108 19.40 5.09 5.09
CA SER A 108 19.24 4.13 6.21
C SER A 108 19.26 2.66 5.76
N ALA A 109 18.90 2.40 4.50
CA ALA A 109 18.89 1.07 3.88
C ALA A 109 19.98 0.92 2.78
N ALA A 110 21.08 1.66 2.86
CA ALA A 110 22.17 1.54 1.90
C ALA A 110 22.71 0.10 1.78
N GLY A 111 22.93 -0.35 0.54
CA GLY A 111 23.37 -1.72 0.24
C GLY A 111 22.29 -2.80 0.37
N ILE A 112 21.07 -2.48 0.81
CA ILE A 112 19.96 -3.43 0.82
C ILE A 112 19.41 -3.60 -0.60
N LYS A 113 19.30 -4.85 -1.05
CA LYS A 113 18.61 -5.18 -2.31
C LYS A 113 17.10 -5.16 -2.10
N VAL A 114 16.34 -4.62 -3.05
CA VAL A 114 14.89 -4.46 -2.90
C VAL A 114 14.14 -5.06 -4.08
N LEU A 115 13.18 -5.92 -3.79
CA LEU A 115 12.12 -6.32 -4.72
C LEU A 115 10.81 -5.75 -4.17
N THR A 116 10.20 -4.79 -4.85
CA THR A 116 8.96 -4.16 -4.36
C THR A 116 7.89 -4.15 -5.45
N GLY A 117 6.63 -4.05 -5.08
CA GLY A 117 5.55 -4.05 -6.05
C GLY A 117 4.20 -3.95 -5.41
N THR A 118 3.19 -3.96 -6.27
CA THR A 118 1.78 -3.79 -5.90
C THR A 118 0.93 -4.77 -6.69
N THR A 119 -0.35 -4.83 -6.38
CA THR A 119 -1.37 -5.40 -7.26
C THR A 119 -1.93 -4.31 -8.19
N MET A 120 -2.56 -4.69 -9.30
CA MET A 120 -3.05 -3.73 -10.30
C MET A 120 -4.25 -2.91 -9.79
N GLN A 121 -5.12 -3.51 -8.97
CA GLN A 121 -6.31 -2.85 -8.43
C GLN A 121 -6.41 -2.99 -6.90
N GLU A 122 -5.33 -2.65 -6.20
CA GLU A 122 -5.18 -2.72 -4.73
C GLU A 122 -6.47 -2.40 -3.99
N SER A 123 -7.09 -1.25 -4.29
CA SER A 123 -8.18 -0.74 -3.46
C SER A 123 -9.57 -1.29 -3.76
N LEU A 124 -9.76 -2.12 -4.81
CA LEU A 124 -11.11 -2.63 -5.15
C LEU A 124 -11.74 -3.41 -4.00
N VAL A 125 -10.96 -4.25 -3.30
CA VAL A 125 -11.46 -5.07 -2.18
C VAL A 125 -12.03 -4.23 -1.03
N PHE A 126 -11.54 -3.00 -0.84
CA PHE A 126 -11.99 -2.14 0.26
C PHE A 126 -13.27 -1.38 -0.03
N VAL A 127 -13.63 -1.21 -1.31
CA VAL A 127 -14.77 -0.37 -1.71
C VAL A 127 -15.92 -1.15 -2.34
N VAL A 128 -15.65 -2.34 -2.89
CA VAL A 128 -16.63 -3.11 -3.68
C VAL A 128 -17.90 -3.45 -2.89
N ALA A 129 -17.79 -3.82 -1.61
CA ALA A 129 -18.95 -4.13 -0.77
C ALA A 129 -19.78 -2.89 -0.39
N MET A 130 -19.22 -1.70 -0.60
CA MET A 130 -19.84 -0.40 -0.31
C MET A 130 -20.09 0.38 -1.60
N ALA A 131 -20.13 -0.28 -2.77
CA ALA A 131 -20.16 0.37 -4.08
C ALA A 131 -21.30 1.40 -4.22
N GLU A 132 -22.47 1.12 -3.64
CA GLU A 132 -23.63 2.03 -3.65
C GLU A 132 -23.41 3.33 -2.85
N MET A 133 -22.46 3.34 -1.90
CA MET A 133 -22.13 4.53 -1.12
C MET A 133 -21.17 5.48 -1.87
N PHE A 134 -20.46 4.98 -2.88
CA PHE A 134 -19.53 5.77 -3.68
C PHE A 134 -20.24 6.32 -4.92
N ASP A 135 -20.98 7.40 -4.73
CA ASP A 135 -21.59 8.14 -5.82
C ASP A 135 -20.63 9.18 -6.44
N GLU A 136 -21.13 9.88 -7.46
CA GLU A 136 -20.38 10.91 -8.17
C GLU A 136 -19.99 12.08 -7.25
N GLN A 137 -20.88 12.47 -6.33
CA GLN A 137 -20.63 13.57 -5.41
C GLN A 137 -19.51 13.24 -4.42
N MET A 138 -19.53 12.02 -3.86
CA MET A 138 -18.50 11.53 -2.96
C MET A 138 -17.15 11.40 -3.68
N LEU A 139 -17.15 10.89 -4.91
CA LEU A 139 -15.94 10.81 -5.74
C LEU A 139 -15.32 12.19 -5.96
N GLU A 140 -16.10 13.17 -6.43
CA GLU A 140 -15.62 14.54 -6.67
C GLU A 140 -15.08 15.19 -5.40
N ALA A 141 -15.77 15.01 -4.26
CA ALA A 141 -15.34 15.53 -2.97
C ALA A 141 -14.02 14.90 -2.51
N SER A 142 -13.90 13.57 -2.60
CA SER A 142 -12.71 12.83 -2.20
C SER A 142 -11.48 13.21 -3.04
N VAL A 143 -11.66 13.30 -4.36
CA VAL A 143 -10.58 13.69 -5.27
C VAL A 143 -10.21 15.16 -5.10
N THR A 144 -11.17 16.05 -4.90
CA THR A 144 -10.90 17.46 -4.56
C THR A 144 -10.07 17.58 -3.29
N GLN A 145 -10.42 16.83 -2.24
CA GLN A 145 -9.67 16.82 -0.99
C GLN A 145 -8.24 16.30 -1.21
N THR A 146 -8.10 15.20 -1.95
CA THR A 146 -6.81 14.56 -2.22
C THR A 146 -5.86 15.47 -2.99
N PHE A 147 -6.34 16.14 -4.04
CA PHE A 147 -5.52 17.00 -4.89
C PHE A 147 -5.51 18.48 -4.43
N GLY A 148 -6.18 18.79 -3.32
CA GLY A 148 -6.17 20.07 -2.62
C GLY A 148 -6.95 21.22 -3.27
N SER A 149 -7.61 21.00 -4.40
CA SER A 149 -8.49 22.00 -5.04
C SER A 149 -9.44 21.35 -6.05
N VAL A 150 -10.57 22.02 -6.31
CA VAL A 150 -11.58 21.56 -7.28
C VAL A 150 -11.00 21.46 -8.69
N GLU A 151 -10.16 22.42 -9.09
CA GLU A 151 -9.52 22.45 -10.42
C GLU A 151 -8.61 21.23 -10.62
N LYS A 152 -7.67 21.00 -9.69
CA LYS A 152 -6.78 19.84 -9.76
C LYS A 152 -7.53 18.52 -9.65
N GLY A 153 -8.57 18.47 -8.81
CA GLY A 153 -9.41 17.29 -8.67
C GLY A 153 -10.13 16.92 -9.96
N ARG A 154 -10.70 17.90 -10.67
CA ARG A 154 -11.31 17.68 -12.00
C ARG A 154 -10.30 17.21 -13.03
N ALA A 155 -9.13 17.84 -13.10
CA ALA A 155 -8.06 17.43 -14.01
C ALA A 155 -7.62 15.98 -13.76
N ALA A 156 -7.53 15.57 -12.48
CA ALA A 156 -7.24 14.18 -12.13
C ALA A 156 -8.35 13.23 -12.57
N LEU A 157 -9.62 13.57 -12.30
CA LEU A 157 -10.77 12.77 -12.74
C LEU A 157 -10.81 12.57 -14.26
N ASP A 158 -10.49 13.60 -15.04
CA ASP A 158 -10.45 13.51 -16.50
C ASP A 158 -9.45 12.43 -16.96
N VAL A 159 -8.25 12.38 -16.36
CA VAL A 159 -7.23 11.35 -16.66
C VAL A 159 -7.71 9.96 -16.25
N TYR A 160 -8.19 9.78 -15.01
CA TYR A 160 -8.65 8.47 -14.54
C TYR A 160 -9.83 7.92 -15.35
N ARG A 161 -10.76 8.80 -15.77
CA ARG A 161 -11.92 8.45 -16.62
C ARG A 161 -11.53 8.16 -18.05
N ALA A 162 -10.59 8.90 -18.63
CA ALA A 162 -10.12 8.65 -19.99
C ALA A 162 -9.57 7.22 -20.17
N GLN A 163 -8.89 6.70 -19.14
CA GLN A 163 -8.37 5.33 -19.13
C GLN A 163 -9.43 4.27 -18.78
N ARG A 164 -10.59 4.68 -18.24
CA ARG A 164 -11.66 3.80 -17.74
C ARG A 164 -13.06 4.35 -18.11
N PRO A 165 -13.40 4.45 -19.41
CA PRO A 165 -14.60 5.17 -19.87
C PRO A 165 -15.94 4.53 -19.42
N SER A 166 -15.92 3.26 -19.01
CA SER A 166 -17.10 2.53 -18.53
C SER A 166 -17.07 2.26 -17.02
N ALA A 167 -16.10 2.82 -16.29
CA ALA A 167 -15.99 2.60 -14.86
C ALA A 167 -17.06 3.38 -14.10
N LEU A 168 -17.62 2.71 -13.08
CA LEU A 168 -18.51 3.31 -12.11
C LEU A 168 -17.73 4.17 -11.11
N PRO A 169 -18.37 5.13 -10.40
CA PRO A 169 -17.66 6.04 -9.51
C PRO A 169 -16.84 5.34 -8.40
N PHE A 170 -17.32 4.21 -7.87
CA PHE A 170 -16.54 3.41 -6.90
C PHE A 170 -15.25 2.84 -7.49
N GLN A 171 -15.25 2.48 -8.78
CA GLN A 171 -14.06 1.94 -9.46
C GLN A 171 -13.04 3.05 -9.75
N ILE A 172 -13.50 4.26 -10.08
CA ILE A 172 -12.62 5.43 -10.19
C ILE A 172 -12.05 5.80 -8.82
N THR A 173 -12.87 5.76 -7.77
CA THR A 173 -12.40 5.96 -6.39
C THR A 173 -11.32 4.94 -6.03
N ALA A 174 -11.54 3.65 -6.34
CA ALA A 174 -10.56 2.60 -6.12
C ALA A 174 -9.26 2.83 -6.90
N ALA A 175 -9.32 3.34 -8.13
CA ALA A 175 -8.13 3.63 -8.94
C ALA A 175 -7.30 4.75 -8.31
N VAL A 176 -7.94 5.85 -7.89
CA VAL A 176 -7.27 6.96 -7.18
C VAL A 176 -6.61 6.47 -5.89
N GLU A 177 -7.33 5.69 -5.08
CA GLU A 177 -6.81 5.17 -3.81
C GLU A 177 -5.70 4.12 -4.01
N THR A 178 -5.78 3.32 -5.09
CA THR A 178 -4.71 2.38 -5.49
C THR A 178 -3.41 3.12 -5.74
N ASP A 179 -3.45 4.25 -6.45
CA ASP A 179 -2.26 5.07 -6.64
C ASP A 179 -1.82 5.75 -5.35
N ARG A 180 -2.76 6.35 -4.63
CA ARG A 180 -2.50 7.15 -3.43
C ARG A 180 -1.80 6.35 -2.33
N MET A 181 -2.32 5.15 -2.05
CA MET A 181 -1.91 4.34 -0.89
C MET A 181 -0.82 3.32 -1.22
N PHE A 182 -0.69 2.92 -2.49
CA PHE A 182 0.13 1.76 -2.88
C PHE A 182 1.11 2.08 -4.02
N ILE A 183 0.63 2.33 -5.24
CA ILE A 183 1.49 2.39 -6.44
C ILE A 183 2.48 3.56 -6.35
N VAL A 184 2.00 4.77 -6.04
CA VAL A 184 2.88 5.94 -5.95
C VAL A 184 3.89 5.79 -4.81
N PRO A 185 3.47 5.43 -3.58
CA PRO A 185 4.40 5.17 -2.50
C PRO A 185 5.45 4.08 -2.81
N ALA A 186 5.08 2.96 -3.44
CA ALA A 186 5.99 1.87 -3.78
C ALA A 186 7.04 2.29 -4.83
N ARG A 187 6.61 3.03 -5.86
CA ARG A 187 7.51 3.60 -6.86
C ARG A 187 8.49 4.61 -6.27
N ARG A 188 8.01 5.47 -5.37
CA ARG A 188 8.86 6.43 -4.65
C ARG A 188 9.86 5.74 -3.72
N LEU A 189 9.48 4.63 -3.08
CA LEU A 189 10.40 3.79 -2.32
C LEU A 189 11.53 3.25 -3.21
N ALA A 190 11.18 2.69 -4.37
CA ALA A 190 12.16 2.18 -5.33
C ALA A 190 13.10 3.31 -5.80
N ASP A 191 12.56 4.47 -6.16
CA ASP A 191 13.31 5.65 -6.60
C ASP A 191 14.22 6.24 -5.51
N ALA A 192 13.82 6.16 -4.25
CA ALA A 192 14.63 6.57 -3.10
C ALA A 192 15.79 5.61 -2.87
N GLN A 193 15.53 4.30 -2.95
CA GLN A 193 16.54 3.27 -2.75
C GLN A 193 17.62 3.25 -3.84
N LEU A 194 17.27 3.59 -5.09
CA LEU A 194 18.21 3.63 -6.22
C LEU A 194 19.46 4.50 -5.97
N LYS A 195 19.36 5.51 -5.08
CA LYS A 195 20.51 6.35 -4.70
C LYS A 195 21.56 5.60 -3.88
N HIS A 196 21.17 4.49 -3.27
CA HIS A 196 21.94 3.77 -2.24
C HIS A 196 22.13 2.27 -2.55
N SER A 197 21.50 1.77 -3.61
CA SER A 197 21.68 0.42 -4.14
C SER A 197 21.21 0.36 -5.60
N PRO A 198 21.99 -0.21 -6.55
CA PRO A 198 21.51 -0.45 -7.91
C PRO A 198 20.56 -1.64 -8.01
N ASP A 199 20.55 -2.53 -7.01
CA ASP A 199 19.79 -3.78 -6.98
C ASP A 199 18.37 -3.55 -6.48
N VAL A 200 17.56 -2.92 -7.33
CA VAL A 200 16.13 -2.66 -7.11
C VAL A 200 15.33 -3.23 -8.27
N TRP A 201 14.24 -3.94 -7.98
CA TRP A 201 13.30 -4.47 -8.97
C TRP A 201 11.87 -4.10 -8.59
N MET A 202 11.05 -3.85 -9.61
CA MET A 202 9.61 -3.60 -9.45
C MET A 202 8.77 -4.69 -10.09
N TYR A 203 7.67 -5.05 -9.45
CA TYR A 203 6.62 -5.91 -10.02
C TYR A 203 5.23 -5.28 -9.88
N ARG A 204 4.29 -5.76 -10.70
CA ARG A 204 2.85 -5.58 -10.53
C ARG A 204 2.14 -6.92 -10.72
N PHE A 205 1.24 -7.26 -9.80
CA PHE A 205 0.40 -8.43 -9.94
C PHE A 205 -0.89 -8.06 -10.70
N ASP A 206 -1.07 -8.68 -11.87
CA ASP A 206 -2.10 -8.30 -12.85
C ASP A 206 -3.15 -9.41 -13.07
N TRP A 207 -2.98 -10.59 -12.47
CA TRP A 207 -4.00 -11.63 -12.54
C TRP A 207 -5.22 -11.25 -11.69
N ALA A 208 -6.39 -11.17 -12.34
CA ALA A 208 -7.63 -10.79 -11.71
C ALA A 208 -8.43 -12.01 -11.23
N SER A 209 -8.99 -11.93 -10.02
CA SER A 209 -9.92 -12.93 -9.52
C SER A 209 -11.17 -12.99 -10.41
N PRO A 210 -11.65 -14.19 -10.79
CA PRO A 210 -12.90 -14.34 -11.54
C PRO A 210 -14.15 -14.27 -10.63
N LEU A 211 -13.97 -14.23 -9.31
CA LEU A 211 -15.09 -14.25 -8.36
C LEU A 211 -15.91 -12.96 -8.44
N TYR A 212 -17.22 -13.09 -8.14
CA TYR A 212 -18.17 -11.97 -8.13
C TYR A 212 -18.13 -11.16 -9.43
N ASP A 213 -18.17 -11.86 -10.57
CA ASP A 213 -18.08 -11.26 -11.91
C ASP A 213 -16.85 -10.35 -12.11
N GLY A 214 -15.75 -10.69 -11.44
CA GLY A 214 -14.49 -9.95 -11.52
C GLY A 214 -14.45 -8.67 -10.69
N ALA A 215 -15.40 -8.45 -9.78
CA ALA A 215 -15.52 -7.21 -9.03
C ALA A 215 -14.29 -6.87 -8.16
N PHE A 216 -13.50 -7.87 -7.77
CA PHE A 216 -12.25 -7.66 -7.04
C PHE A 216 -11.05 -7.31 -7.94
N GLY A 217 -11.06 -7.69 -9.22
CA GLY A 217 -9.86 -7.57 -10.06
C GLY A 217 -8.62 -8.25 -9.44
N ALA A 218 -7.45 -7.69 -9.67
CA ALA A 218 -6.20 -8.01 -8.98
C ALA A 218 -6.08 -7.16 -7.71
N CYS A 219 -6.92 -7.44 -6.71
CA CYS A 219 -7.01 -6.66 -5.46
C CYS A 219 -5.85 -6.90 -4.49
N HIS A 220 -5.78 -6.04 -3.46
CA HIS A 220 -4.83 -6.12 -2.38
C HIS A 220 -4.75 -7.52 -1.75
N ALA A 221 -3.52 -7.97 -1.46
CA ALA A 221 -3.17 -9.25 -0.86
C ALA A 221 -3.50 -10.51 -1.67
N LEU A 222 -4.15 -10.38 -2.84
CA LEU A 222 -4.48 -11.53 -3.70
C LEU A 222 -3.22 -12.27 -4.16
N GLU A 223 -2.12 -11.56 -4.36
CA GLU A 223 -0.85 -12.13 -4.84
C GLU A 223 -0.16 -13.00 -3.79
N LEU A 224 -0.51 -12.87 -2.50
CA LEU A 224 0.12 -13.64 -1.43
C LEU A 224 -0.03 -15.15 -1.66
N VAL A 225 -1.19 -15.60 -2.12
CA VAL A 225 -1.42 -17.03 -2.39
C VAL A 225 -0.48 -17.54 -3.50
N PHE A 226 -0.16 -16.69 -4.47
CA PHE A 226 0.74 -16.98 -5.58
C PHE A 226 2.21 -16.94 -5.14
N VAL A 227 2.60 -15.93 -4.35
CA VAL A 227 3.94 -15.80 -3.75
C VAL A 227 4.30 -17.02 -2.91
N PHE A 228 3.36 -17.52 -2.10
CA PHE A 228 3.59 -18.69 -1.24
C PHE A 228 3.37 -20.03 -1.94
N ASN A 229 2.94 -20.04 -3.20
CA ASN A 229 2.56 -21.23 -3.94
C ASN A 229 1.50 -22.11 -3.24
N ASN A 230 0.48 -21.46 -2.67
CA ASN A 230 -0.52 -22.08 -1.80
C ASN A 230 -1.90 -22.23 -2.44
N LEU A 231 -1.98 -22.30 -3.78
CA LEU A 231 -3.26 -22.49 -4.49
C LEU A 231 -3.97 -23.82 -4.16
N HIS A 232 -3.24 -24.79 -3.60
CA HIS A 232 -3.80 -26.07 -3.14
C HIS A 232 -4.55 -25.96 -1.80
N ASP A 233 -4.38 -24.87 -1.05
CA ASP A 233 -5.10 -24.63 0.19
C ASP A 233 -6.55 -24.25 -0.12
N SER A 234 -7.52 -24.90 0.54
CA SER A 234 -8.95 -24.58 0.37
C SER A 234 -9.28 -23.11 0.66
N ALA A 235 -8.51 -22.42 1.50
CA ALA A 235 -8.71 -21.01 1.77
C ALA A 235 -8.42 -20.10 0.56
N ALA A 236 -7.60 -20.57 -0.39
CA ALA A 236 -7.30 -19.83 -1.62
C ALA A 236 -8.55 -19.61 -2.48
N THR A 237 -9.49 -20.56 -2.48
CA THR A 237 -10.67 -20.50 -3.35
C THR A 237 -11.60 -19.35 -3.01
N TYR A 238 -11.59 -18.85 -1.77
CA TYR A 238 -12.38 -17.69 -1.35
C TYR A 238 -12.01 -16.39 -2.06
N MET A 239 -10.78 -16.28 -2.56
CA MET A 239 -10.28 -15.09 -3.25
C MET A 239 -9.86 -15.36 -4.69
N CYS A 240 -9.43 -16.57 -5.02
CA CYS A 240 -8.92 -16.94 -6.34
C CYS A 240 -9.91 -17.80 -7.16
N GLY A 241 -10.95 -18.34 -6.53
CA GLY A 241 -11.81 -19.36 -7.14
C GLY A 241 -11.11 -20.70 -7.36
N ASP A 242 -11.84 -21.66 -7.94
CA ASP A 242 -11.39 -23.06 -8.01
C ASP A 242 -10.31 -23.34 -9.07
N ASN A 243 -10.15 -22.44 -10.05
CA ASN A 243 -9.32 -22.65 -11.23
C ASN A 243 -8.24 -21.57 -11.39
N ALA A 244 -7.71 -21.08 -10.27
CA ALA A 244 -6.59 -20.15 -10.28
C ALA A 244 -5.36 -20.76 -10.99
N PRO A 245 -4.64 -20.00 -11.84
CA PRO A 245 -3.62 -20.56 -12.71
C PRO A 245 -2.32 -20.87 -11.93
N GLN A 246 -2.04 -22.16 -11.74
CA GLN A 246 -0.81 -22.64 -11.09
C GLN A 246 0.48 -22.07 -11.70
N GLY A 247 0.52 -21.86 -13.02
CA GLY A 247 1.69 -21.29 -13.70
C GLY A 247 2.05 -19.87 -13.22
N VAL A 248 1.06 -19.07 -12.77
CA VAL A 248 1.32 -17.74 -12.21
C VAL A 248 1.97 -17.87 -10.82
N ALA A 249 1.50 -18.83 -10.02
CA ALA A 249 2.07 -19.10 -8.70
C ALA A 249 3.49 -19.66 -8.83
N ASP A 250 3.73 -20.57 -9.76
CA ASP A 250 5.07 -21.11 -10.03
C ASP A 250 6.04 -20.01 -10.45
N ALA A 251 5.63 -19.12 -11.35
CA ALA A 251 6.46 -18.00 -11.81
C ALA A 251 6.80 -17.04 -10.66
N MET A 252 5.78 -16.59 -9.91
CA MET A 252 5.96 -15.61 -8.84
C MET A 252 6.76 -16.20 -7.67
N HIS A 253 6.41 -17.42 -7.23
CA HIS A 253 7.12 -18.11 -6.16
C HIS A 253 8.61 -18.34 -6.50
N GLN A 254 8.91 -18.79 -7.72
CA GLN A 254 10.30 -18.99 -8.16
C GLN A 254 11.10 -17.68 -8.15
N ALA A 255 10.50 -16.57 -8.56
CA ALA A 255 11.15 -15.26 -8.49
C ALA A 255 11.46 -14.82 -7.05
N TRP A 256 10.54 -15.04 -6.11
CA TRP A 256 10.78 -14.75 -4.68
C TRP A 256 11.90 -15.62 -4.12
N VAL A 257 11.88 -16.92 -4.41
CA VAL A 257 12.93 -17.86 -3.99
C VAL A 257 14.28 -17.49 -4.61
N ALA A 258 14.32 -17.14 -5.89
CA ALA A 258 15.53 -16.67 -6.56
C ALA A 258 16.08 -15.42 -5.89
N PHE A 259 15.22 -14.41 -5.68
CA PHE A 259 15.61 -13.19 -4.99
C PHE A 259 16.16 -13.51 -3.60
N VAL A 260 15.46 -14.24 -2.74
CA VAL A 260 15.93 -14.58 -1.39
C VAL A 260 17.27 -15.31 -1.39
N LYS A 261 17.55 -16.16 -2.40
CA LYS A 261 18.80 -16.94 -2.46
C LYS A 261 19.99 -16.17 -3.02
N THR A 262 19.77 -15.31 -4.01
CA THR A 262 20.85 -14.71 -4.82
C THR A 262 20.85 -13.18 -4.80
N GLY A 263 19.72 -12.59 -4.44
CA GLY A 263 19.44 -11.17 -4.59
C GLY A 263 19.14 -10.73 -6.02
N ASP A 264 18.75 -11.66 -6.89
CA ASP A 264 18.27 -11.41 -8.25
C ASP A 264 16.99 -12.24 -8.47
N PRO A 265 15.84 -11.63 -8.82
CA PRO A 265 14.58 -12.36 -8.98
C PRO A 265 14.48 -13.13 -10.31
N GLN A 266 15.46 -13.02 -11.21
CA GLN A 266 15.42 -13.69 -12.51
C GLN A 266 15.41 -15.22 -12.37
N HIS A 267 14.56 -15.87 -13.17
CA HIS A 267 14.62 -17.31 -13.45
C HIS A 267 14.10 -17.62 -14.86
N ALA A 268 14.17 -18.88 -15.30
CA ALA A 268 13.85 -19.27 -16.68
C ALA A 268 12.34 -19.24 -17.03
N GLY A 269 11.47 -19.15 -16.02
CA GLY A 269 10.00 -19.18 -16.20
C GLY A 269 9.36 -17.82 -16.45
N ILE A 270 10.15 -16.75 -16.51
CA ILE A 270 9.69 -15.37 -16.72
C ILE A 270 10.53 -14.68 -17.80
N PRO A 271 10.02 -13.61 -18.43
CA PRO A 271 10.83 -12.75 -19.28
C PRO A 271 12.06 -12.20 -18.56
N SER A 272 12.98 -11.61 -19.32
CA SER A 272 14.10 -10.86 -18.75
C SER A 272 13.56 -9.76 -17.83
N TRP A 273 13.97 -9.77 -16.56
CA TRP A 273 13.54 -8.81 -15.54
C TRP A 273 14.65 -7.78 -15.30
N ALA A 274 14.60 -6.70 -16.08
CA ALA A 274 15.53 -5.59 -15.91
C ALA A 274 15.37 -4.93 -14.53
N ARG A 275 16.50 -4.47 -13.96
CA ARG A 275 16.52 -3.67 -12.74
C ARG A 275 15.77 -2.35 -12.95
N HIS A 276 15.10 -1.91 -11.89
CA HIS A 276 14.45 -0.61 -11.83
C HIS A 276 15.43 0.52 -12.14
N ASN A 277 14.97 1.50 -12.89
CA ASN A 277 15.69 2.74 -13.19
C ASN A 277 14.67 3.86 -13.41
N ARG A 278 15.12 5.11 -13.38
CA ARG A 278 14.21 6.27 -13.47
C ARG A 278 13.75 6.60 -14.88
N ASP A 279 14.48 6.15 -15.90
CA ASP A 279 14.26 6.52 -17.30
C ASP A 279 13.13 5.69 -17.93
N ASP A 280 13.18 4.37 -17.74
CA ASP A 280 12.32 3.40 -18.43
C ASP A 280 11.41 2.60 -17.47
N ARG A 281 11.79 2.58 -16.18
CA ARG A 281 10.99 2.04 -15.06
C ARG A 281 10.41 0.63 -15.34
N PRO A 282 11.29 -0.34 -15.66
CA PRO A 282 10.86 -1.69 -15.98
C PRO A 282 10.14 -2.33 -14.78
N THR A 283 8.97 -2.90 -15.03
CA THR A 283 8.10 -3.50 -14.02
C THR A 283 7.62 -4.86 -14.51
N MET A 284 7.94 -5.93 -13.78
CA MET A 284 7.46 -7.28 -14.12
C MET A 284 5.97 -7.39 -13.81
N GLN A 285 5.16 -7.68 -14.81
CA GLN A 285 3.73 -7.88 -14.67
C GLN A 285 3.45 -9.38 -14.56
N PHE A 286 3.03 -9.84 -13.40
CA PHE A 286 2.64 -11.23 -13.19
C PHE A 286 1.19 -11.44 -13.61
N ASN A 287 0.99 -12.23 -14.65
CA ASN A 287 -0.31 -12.69 -15.13
C ASN A 287 -0.13 -14.09 -15.76
N THR A 288 -1.19 -14.69 -16.30
CA THR A 288 -1.15 -15.99 -17.02
C THR A 288 -0.03 -16.04 -18.05
N THR A 289 0.24 -14.91 -18.71
CA THR A 289 1.48 -14.63 -19.42
C THR A 289 2.15 -13.43 -18.76
N SER A 290 3.32 -13.65 -18.15
CA SER A 290 4.06 -12.55 -17.53
C SER A 290 4.81 -11.72 -18.58
N THR A 291 4.84 -10.41 -18.40
CA THR A 291 5.48 -9.45 -19.33
C THR A 291 6.32 -8.42 -18.58
N LEU A 292 7.32 -7.84 -19.23
CA LEU A 292 8.02 -6.67 -18.69
C LEU A 292 7.35 -5.41 -19.25
N GLY A 293 6.68 -4.67 -18.39
CA GLY A 293 6.09 -3.37 -18.69
C GLY A 293 7.08 -2.23 -18.45
N HIS A 294 6.87 -1.10 -19.12
CA HIS A 294 7.74 0.07 -19.06
C HIS A 294 6.90 1.32 -18.82
N ASN A 295 7.32 2.20 -17.90
CA ASN A 295 6.61 3.43 -17.55
C ASN A 295 5.08 3.25 -17.36
N LEU A 296 4.68 2.17 -16.70
CA LEU A 296 3.27 1.85 -16.46
C LEU A 296 2.56 3.02 -15.75
N ASN A 297 1.36 3.35 -16.22
CA ASN A 297 0.49 4.40 -15.70
C ASN A 297 1.17 5.79 -15.60
N ALA A 298 2.05 6.15 -16.55
CA ALA A 298 2.82 7.40 -16.49
C ALA A 298 1.93 8.65 -16.33
N ASP A 299 0.81 8.73 -17.05
CA ASP A 299 -0.10 9.87 -17.00
C ASP A 299 -0.77 10.03 -15.62
N GLU A 300 -1.17 8.92 -15.00
CA GLU A 300 -1.75 8.93 -13.65
C GLU A 300 -0.68 9.31 -12.63
N PHE A 301 0.52 8.73 -12.75
CA PHE A 301 1.63 9.00 -11.84
C PHE A 301 2.03 10.48 -11.83
N ALA A 302 2.01 11.15 -12.99
CA ALA A 302 2.35 12.56 -13.11
C ALA A 302 1.41 13.49 -12.31
N LEU A 303 0.17 13.06 -12.05
CA LEU A 303 -0.79 13.81 -11.23
C LEU A 303 -0.34 13.93 -9.76
N TRP A 304 0.46 12.98 -9.28
CA TRP A 304 0.84 12.87 -7.87
C TRP A 304 2.10 13.66 -7.50
N ASP A 305 2.73 14.33 -8.46
CA ASP A 305 3.85 15.22 -8.20
C ASP A 305 3.39 16.44 -7.38
N GLY A 306 3.95 16.57 -6.17
CA GLY A 306 3.59 17.63 -5.22
C GLY A 306 2.25 17.44 -4.51
N VAL A 307 1.63 16.26 -4.60
CA VAL A 307 0.41 15.89 -3.86
C VAL A 307 0.76 15.06 -2.62
N LEU A 308 1.50 13.97 -2.84
CA LEU A 308 2.03 13.09 -1.79
C LEU A 308 3.48 13.40 -1.49
#